data_AF-A0A383B4P2-F1
#
_entry.id   AF-A0A383B4P2-F1
#
_cell.length_a   1.000
_cell.length_b   1.000
_cell.length_c   1.000
_cell.angle_alpha   90.00
_cell.angle_beta   90.00
_cell.angle_gamma   90.00
#
_symmetry.space_group_name_H-M   'P 1'
#
loop_
_entity.id
_entity.type
_entity.pdbx_description
1 polymer ?
#
loop_
_entity_poly.entity_id
_entity_poly.type
_entity_poly.pdbx_seq_one_letter_code
_entity_poly.pdbx_strand_id
1 'polypeptide(L)'
;HVLSLEVLFTPYDHPGGWKSSTEPGRWLDLWAGQMVPEARDLVLEWRAMTPDRYETEFSLHQGYSPAWAGSPLDAFLGRAPELTRYRTPIGGLFLTGAGTYPGAGIVGASGRNAARVVLSNLRSPAGGIR
;
A
#
# COMPACT_ATOMS: atom_id res chain seq x y z
N HIS A 1 -1.34 20.65 13.55
CA HIS A 1 -0.27 19.75 13.07
C HIS A 1 -0.85 18.35 12.87
N VAL A 2 -0.25 17.53 12.01
CA VAL A 2 -0.66 16.13 11.81
C VAL A 2 0.55 15.26 12.11
N LEU A 3 0.33 14.21 12.91
CA LEU A 3 1.30 13.17 13.22
C LEU A 3 0.79 11.85 12.63
N SER A 4 1.70 11.06 12.09
CA SER A 4 1.42 9.66 11.73
C SER A 4 2.29 8.75 12.60
N LEU A 5 1.68 7.77 13.25
CA LEU A 5 2.35 6.71 13.99
C LEU A 5 2.20 5.41 13.21
N GLU A 6 3.31 4.83 12.76
CA GLU A 6 3.32 3.53 12.09
C GLU A 6 3.74 2.45 13.09
N VAL A 7 2.84 1.48 13.32
CA VAL A 7 3.09 0.34 14.20
C VAL A 7 3.22 -0.89 13.32
N LEU A 8 4.41 -1.47 13.29
CA LEU A 8 4.74 -2.62 12.44
C LEU A 8 4.45 -3.93 13.16
N PHE A 9 4.31 -5.00 12.37
CA PHE A 9 4.11 -6.37 12.87
C PHE A 9 2.80 -6.59 13.66
N THR A 10 1.75 -5.83 13.34
CA THR A 10 0.41 -6.04 13.88
C THR A 10 -0.24 -7.27 13.24
N PRO A 11 -0.64 -8.31 14.00
CA PRO A 11 -1.21 -9.51 13.42
C PRO A 11 -2.60 -9.25 12.84
N TYR A 12 -2.90 -9.80 11.67
CA TYR A 12 -4.25 -9.69 11.10
C TYR A 12 -5.29 -10.38 12.01
N ASP A 13 -5.01 -11.61 12.44
CA ASP A 13 -5.85 -12.40 13.35
C ASP A 13 -5.68 -11.98 14.81
N HIS A 14 -6.11 -10.76 15.15
CA HIS A 14 -6.09 -10.26 16.52
C HIS A 14 -7.19 -10.94 17.38
N PRO A 15 -6.87 -11.47 18.57
CA PRO A 15 -7.88 -12.07 19.46
C PRO A 15 -9.00 -11.08 19.79
N GLY A 16 -10.26 -11.49 19.57
CA GLY A 16 -11.43 -10.61 19.76
C GLY A 16 -11.68 -9.60 18.62
N GLY A 17 -10.82 -9.58 17.60
CA GLY A 17 -10.95 -8.72 16.43
C GLY A 17 -10.54 -7.26 16.68
N TRP A 18 -10.11 -6.59 15.62
CA TRP A 18 -9.57 -5.23 15.69
C TRP A 18 -10.62 -4.18 16.08
N LYS A 19 -11.89 -4.36 15.68
CA LYS A 19 -12.99 -3.43 16.02
C LYS A 19 -13.21 -3.27 17.53
N SER A 20 -12.91 -4.30 18.33
CA SER A 20 -13.06 -4.27 19.79
C SER A 20 -11.74 -4.03 20.53
N SER A 21 -10.63 -3.95 19.79
CA SER A 21 -9.28 -3.88 20.36
C SER A 21 -8.98 -2.53 20.98
N THR A 22 -8.35 -2.55 22.16
CA THR A 22 -7.82 -1.36 22.84
C THR A 22 -6.35 -1.06 22.46
N GLU A 23 -5.73 -1.93 21.66
CA GLU A 23 -4.33 -1.81 21.25
C GLU A 23 -3.98 -0.46 20.62
N PRO A 24 -4.78 0.12 19.72
CA PRO A 24 -4.44 1.41 19.13
C PRO A 24 -4.34 2.56 20.14
N GLY A 25 -5.19 2.54 21.18
CA GLY A 25 -5.10 3.49 22.28
C GLY A 25 -3.81 3.29 23.09
N ARG A 26 -3.48 2.03 23.40
CA ARG A 26 -2.25 1.66 24.10
C ARG A 26 -0.99 2.12 23.36
N TRP A 27 -0.95 2.01 22.03
CA TRP A 27 0.19 2.48 21.23
C TRP A 27 0.34 4.00 21.28
N LEU A 28 -0.78 4.74 21.27
CA LEU A 28 -0.78 6.19 21.39
C LEU A 28 -0.28 6.64 22.77
N ASP A 29 -0.69 5.95 23.83
CA ASP A 29 -0.21 6.22 25.19
C ASP A 29 1.28 5.91 25.35
N LEU A 30 1.77 4.81 24.75
CA LEU A 30 3.19 4.48 24.71
C LEU A 30 4.01 5.54 23.96
N TRP A 31 3.51 6.02 22.82
CA TRP A 31 4.13 7.12 22.09
C TRP A 31 4.18 8.39 22.95
N ALA A 32 3.07 8.76 23.60
CA ALA A 32 2.99 9.96 24.44
C ALA A 32 3.97 9.89 25.63
N GLY A 33 4.17 8.71 26.22
CA GLY A 33 5.15 8.51 27.31
C GLY A 33 6.61 8.71 26.90
N GLN A 34 6.92 8.76 25.60
CA GLN A 34 8.26 9.09 25.08
C GLN A 34 8.43 10.57 24.72
N MET A 35 7.37 11.37 24.87
CA MET A 35 7.33 12.78 24.49
C MET A 35 7.40 13.68 25.74
N VAL A 36 7.08 14.95 25.57
CA VAL A 36 6.91 15.87 26.69
C VAL A 36 5.77 15.41 27.61
N PRO A 37 5.82 15.77 28.90
CA PRO A 37 4.66 15.65 29.78
C PRO A 37 3.41 16.24 29.09
N GLU A 38 2.24 15.68 29.38
CA GLU A 38 0.95 16.07 28.80
C GLU A 38 0.80 15.89 27.26
N ALA A 39 1.75 15.27 26.55
CA ALA A 39 1.66 15.06 25.10
C ALA A 39 0.36 14.36 24.66
N ARG A 40 -0.20 13.50 25.51
CA ARG A 40 -1.47 12.82 25.27
C ARG A 40 -2.67 13.77 25.22
N ASP A 41 -2.65 14.80 26.07
CA ASP A 41 -3.73 15.78 26.23
C ASP A 41 -3.75 16.80 25.07
N LEU A 42 -2.62 16.91 24.36
CA LEU A 42 -2.52 17.74 23.14
C LEU A 42 -3.19 17.08 21.92
N VAL A 43 -3.57 15.80 22.00
CA VAL A 43 -4.22 15.06 20.91
C VAL A 43 -5.72 15.35 20.91
N LEU A 44 -6.15 16.28 20.04
CA LEU A 44 -7.55 16.66 19.89
C LEU A 44 -8.41 15.53 19.29
N GLU A 45 -7.89 14.85 18.26
CA GLU A 45 -8.57 13.78 17.56
C GLU A 45 -7.53 12.79 17.02
N TRP A 46 -7.89 11.51 16.99
CA TRP A 46 -7.06 10.47 16.40
C TRP A 46 -7.92 9.37 15.80
N ARG A 47 -7.36 8.65 14.83
CA ARG A 47 -7.93 7.46 14.23
C ARG A 47 -6.84 6.41 14.05
N ALA A 48 -7.23 5.14 14.11
CA ALA A 48 -6.35 4.03 13.81
C ALA A 48 -6.77 3.33 12.52
N MET A 49 -5.78 3.05 11.67
CA MET A 49 -5.95 2.19 10.50
C MET A 49 -5.42 0.80 10.86
N THR A 50 -6.31 -0.04 11.37
CA THR A 50 -6.01 -1.43 11.74
C THR A 50 -6.04 -2.34 10.50
N PRO A 51 -5.43 -3.54 10.55
CA PRO A 51 -5.37 -4.46 9.42
C PRO A 51 -6.73 -4.76 8.76
N ASP A 52 -7.79 -4.96 9.54
CA ASP A 52 -9.17 -5.18 9.06
C ASP A 52 -9.74 -3.97 8.31
N ARG A 53 -9.42 -2.75 8.76
CA ARG A 53 -9.82 -1.51 8.08
C ARG A 53 -9.05 -1.33 6.79
N TYR A 54 -7.75 -1.60 6.77
CA TYR A 54 -6.97 -1.55 5.54
C TYR A 54 -7.52 -2.52 4.48
N GLU A 55 -7.94 -3.71 4.90
CA GLU A 55 -8.56 -4.66 3.97
C GLU A 55 -9.94 -4.19 3.49
N THR A 56 -10.80 -3.75 4.40
CA THR A 56 -12.17 -3.35 4.04
C THR A 56 -12.24 -2.05 3.24
N GLU A 57 -11.42 -1.05 3.60
CA GLU A 57 -11.48 0.29 3.01
C GLU A 57 -10.56 0.46 1.80
N PHE A 58 -9.45 -0.29 1.73
CA PHE A 58 -8.43 -0.12 0.68
C PHE A 58 -8.17 -1.40 -0.13
N SER A 59 -8.91 -2.48 0.14
CA SER A 59 -8.69 -3.79 -0.51
C SER A 59 -7.25 -4.32 -0.33
N LEU A 60 -6.59 -3.90 0.75
CA LEU A 60 -5.26 -4.39 1.10
C LEU A 60 -5.42 -5.69 1.87
N HIS A 61 -5.29 -6.81 1.17
CA HIS A 61 -5.48 -8.13 1.77
C HIS A 61 -4.63 -8.29 3.03
N GLN A 62 -5.27 -8.74 4.11
CA GLN A 62 -4.66 -8.88 5.43
C GLN A 62 -4.00 -7.60 6.00
N GLY A 63 -4.36 -6.42 5.49
CA GLY A 63 -3.76 -5.15 5.88
C GLY A 63 -2.34 -4.94 5.35
N TYR A 64 -1.93 -5.66 4.30
CA TYR A 64 -0.59 -5.53 3.73
C TYR A 64 -0.39 -4.19 3.03
N SER A 65 0.17 -3.21 3.76
CA SER A 65 0.42 -1.85 3.26
C SER A 65 1.61 -1.70 2.29
N PRO A 66 2.69 -2.52 2.32
CA PRO A 66 3.76 -2.42 1.33
C PRO A 66 3.21 -2.85 -0.02
N ALA A 67 2.80 -1.88 -0.84
CA ALA A 67 1.88 -2.20 -1.92
C ALA A 67 2.43 -3.13 -3.02
N TRP A 68 3.74 -3.37 -3.11
CA TRP A 68 4.29 -4.46 -3.92
C TRP A 68 5.00 -5.49 -3.04
N ALA A 69 4.48 -6.71 -3.02
CA ALA A 69 4.95 -7.80 -2.15
C ALA A 69 6.18 -8.56 -2.70
N GLY A 70 6.66 -8.22 -3.90
CA GLY A 70 7.78 -8.92 -4.52
C GLY A 70 9.14 -8.44 -3.99
N SER A 71 10.16 -9.26 -4.17
CA SER A 71 11.56 -8.82 -4.03
C SER A 71 12.09 -8.28 -5.36
N PRO A 72 13.08 -7.38 -5.37
CA PRO A 72 13.73 -6.94 -6.63
C PRO A 72 14.19 -8.10 -7.53
N LEU A 73 14.53 -9.25 -6.93
CA LEU A 73 14.87 -10.47 -7.67
C LEU A 73 13.66 -11.08 -8.38
N ASP A 74 12.47 -11.04 -7.79
CA ASP A 74 11.22 -11.49 -8.45
C ASP A 74 10.88 -10.61 -9.66
N ALA A 75 11.19 -9.31 -9.58
CA ALA A 75 11.06 -8.40 -10.73
C ALA A 75 12.07 -8.75 -11.84
N PHE A 76 13.31 -9.05 -11.48
CA PHE A 76 14.34 -9.48 -12.42
C PHE A 76 13.98 -10.82 -13.10
N LEU A 77 13.50 -11.79 -12.33
CA LEU A 77 13.08 -13.11 -12.82
C LEU A 77 11.73 -13.08 -13.57
N GLY A 78 10.97 -11.99 -13.47
CA GLY A 78 9.69 -11.83 -14.16
C GLY A 78 8.60 -12.78 -13.66
N ARG A 79 8.59 -13.12 -12.37
CA ARG A 79 7.61 -14.07 -11.78
C ARG A 79 6.16 -13.57 -11.80
N ALA A 80 5.96 -12.25 -11.83
CA ALA A 80 4.68 -11.59 -12.04
C ALA A 80 4.85 -10.50 -13.13
N PRO A 81 4.87 -10.89 -14.41
CA PRO A 81 5.20 -9.98 -15.50
C PRO A 81 4.19 -8.83 -15.62
N GLU A 82 2.94 -9.03 -15.23
CA GLU A 82 1.90 -7.99 -15.26
C GLU A 82 2.19 -6.87 -14.25
N LEU A 83 2.69 -7.24 -13.08
CA LEU A 83 3.00 -6.30 -11.98
C LEU A 83 4.34 -5.59 -12.17
N THR A 84 5.16 -6.03 -13.11
CA THR A 84 6.53 -5.53 -13.34
C THR A 84 6.70 -4.89 -14.71
N ARG A 85 5.96 -5.36 -15.71
CA ARG A 85 5.95 -4.88 -17.10
C ARG A 85 4.69 -4.08 -17.45
N TYR A 86 3.77 -3.91 -16.49
CA TYR A 86 2.56 -3.09 -16.60
C TYR A 86 1.58 -3.52 -17.71
N ARG A 87 1.71 -4.74 -18.25
CA ARG A 87 0.89 -5.27 -19.34
C ARG A 87 0.23 -6.57 -18.91
N THR A 88 -1.07 -6.69 -19.14
CA THR A 88 -1.80 -7.94 -18.88
C THR A 88 -1.88 -8.82 -20.14
N PRO A 89 -2.25 -10.11 -19.99
CA PRO A 89 -2.58 -10.95 -21.14
C PRO A 89 -3.82 -10.47 -21.93
N ILE A 90 -4.65 -9.60 -21.35
CA ILE A 90 -5.83 -9.03 -22.01
C ILE A 90 -5.37 -7.82 -22.84
N GLY A 91 -5.62 -7.87 -24.15
CA GLY A 91 -5.31 -6.77 -25.06
C GLY A 91 -5.94 -5.45 -24.62
N GLY A 92 -5.15 -4.39 -24.60
CA GLY A 92 -5.62 -3.06 -24.19
C GLY A 92 -5.73 -2.83 -22.68
N LEU A 93 -5.52 -3.86 -21.85
CA LEU A 93 -5.55 -3.74 -20.39
C LEU A 93 -4.13 -3.67 -19.79
N PHE A 94 -3.88 -2.61 -19.03
CA PHE A 94 -2.60 -2.31 -18.37
C PHE A 94 -2.81 -2.16 -16.86
N LEU A 95 -1.78 -2.50 -16.06
CA LEU A 95 -1.82 -2.38 -14.60
C LEU A 95 -0.83 -1.34 -14.11
N THR A 96 -1.20 -0.61 -13.06
CA THR A 96 -0.36 0.38 -12.40
C THR A 96 -0.81 0.60 -10.95
N GLY A 97 -0.15 1.51 -10.25
CA GLY A 97 -0.42 1.87 -8.87
C GLY A 97 0.59 1.25 -7.91
N ALA A 98 0.29 1.41 -6.63
CA ALA A 98 1.18 0.99 -5.55
C ALA A 98 1.43 -0.55 -5.58
N GLY A 99 0.45 -1.30 -6.10
CA GLY A 99 0.48 -2.74 -6.42
C GLY A 99 1.62 -3.24 -7.33
N THR A 100 2.27 -2.34 -8.04
CA THR A 100 3.19 -2.66 -9.14
C THR A 100 4.59 -2.15 -8.85
N TYR A 101 5.61 -2.85 -9.34
CA TYR A 101 7.01 -2.49 -9.19
C TYR A 101 7.25 -1.01 -9.58
N PRO A 102 8.11 -0.23 -8.90
CA PRO A 102 8.97 -0.59 -7.76
C PRO A 102 8.25 -0.63 -6.39
N GLY A 103 6.93 -0.47 -6.36
CA GLY A 103 6.12 -0.53 -5.14
C GLY A 103 5.53 0.80 -4.71
N ALA A 104 5.04 0.85 -3.47
CA ALA A 104 4.39 2.01 -2.89
C ALA A 104 5.35 3.20 -2.80
N GLY A 105 4.85 4.40 -3.12
CA GLY A 105 5.59 5.64 -2.92
C GLY A 105 4.92 6.83 -3.58
N ILE A 106 4.96 7.98 -2.93
CA ILE A 106 4.39 9.26 -3.42
C ILE A 106 5.06 9.69 -4.75
N VAL A 107 6.26 9.16 -5.03
CA VAL A 107 7.09 9.48 -6.19
C VAL A 107 6.49 9.11 -7.56
N GLY A 108 5.38 8.35 -7.61
CA GLY A 108 4.62 8.12 -8.84
C GLY A 108 5.35 7.30 -9.92
N ALA A 109 6.41 6.58 -9.55
CA ALA A 109 7.26 5.83 -10.48
C ALA A 109 6.48 4.78 -11.29
N SER A 110 5.61 4.01 -10.64
CA SER A 110 4.76 3.00 -11.28
C SER A 110 3.81 3.61 -12.31
N GLY A 111 3.24 4.79 -12.03
CA GLY A 111 2.38 5.51 -12.97
C GLY A 111 3.15 5.96 -14.21
N ARG A 112 4.33 6.56 -14.02
CA ARG A 112 5.22 6.97 -15.12
C ARG A 112 5.60 5.79 -16.01
N ASN A 113 5.94 4.64 -15.41
CA ASN A 113 6.36 3.46 -16.15
C ASN A 113 5.21 2.83 -16.93
N ALA A 114 4.02 2.69 -16.32
CA ALA A 114 2.84 2.21 -17.01
C ALA A 114 2.48 3.11 -18.21
N ALA A 115 2.51 4.44 -18.03
CA ALA A 115 2.25 5.38 -19.13
C ALA A 115 3.20 5.19 -20.31
N ARG A 116 4.49 4.89 -20.07
CA ARG A 116 5.45 4.58 -21.15
C ARG A 116 5.08 3.30 -21.91
N VAL A 117 4.64 2.26 -21.19
CA VAL A 117 4.20 1.00 -21.80
C VAL A 117 2.95 1.19 -22.66
N VAL A 118 1.99 1.99 -22.18
CA VAL A 118 0.78 2.37 -22.93
C VAL A 118 1.17 3.14 -24.20
N LEU A 119 1.96 4.21 -24.08
CA LEU A 119 2.40 5.02 -25.22
C LEU A 119 3.17 4.20 -26.26
N SER A 120 4.01 3.26 -25.82
CA SER A 120 4.70 2.34 -26.72
C SER A 120 3.73 1.44 -27.46
N ASN A 121 2.67 0.95 -26.79
CA ASN A 121 1.68 0.08 -27.42
C ASN A 121 0.84 0.82 -28.46
N LEU A 122 0.45 2.06 -28.18
CA LEU A 122 -0.32 2.91 -29.09
C LEU A 122 0.48 3.28 -30.35
N ARG A 123 1.81 3.35 -30.27
CA ARG A 123 2.69 3.65 -31.41
C ARG A 123 2.99 2.44 -32.29
N SER A 124 2.70 1.22 -31.85
CA SER A 124 2.93 0.02 -32.65
C SER A 124 1.84 -0.14 -33.72
N PRO A 125 2.17 -0.38 -35.00
CA PRO A 125 1.19 -0.53 -36.09
C PRO A 125 0.18 -1.68 -35.92
N ALA A 126 0.45 -2.61 -34.99
CA ALA A 126 -0.44 -3.71 -34.62
C ALA A 126 -1.34 -3.41 -33.40
N GLY A 127 -1.23 -2.22 -32.80
CA GLY A 127 -1.84 -1.83 -31.52
C GLY A 127 -3.24 -1.24 -31.61
N GLY A 128 -4.00 -1.56 -32.66
CA GLY A 128 -5.43 -1.32 -32.66
C GLY A 128 -6.08 -2.24 -31.64
N ILE A 129 -6.84 -1.67 -30.70
CA ILE A 129 -7.76 -2.42 -29.84
C ILE A 129 -8.69 -3.18 -30.79
N ARG A 130 -8.47 -4.49 -30.95
CA ARG A 130 -9.42 -5.39 -31.59
C ARG A 130 -10.29 -6.01 -30.52
#